data_AF-A0A816LZA4-F1
#
_entry.id   AF-A0A816LZA4-F1
#
_cell.length_a   1.000
_cell.length_b   1.000
_cell.length_c   1.000
_cell.angle_alpha   90.00
_cell.angle_beta   90.00
_cell.angle_gamma   90.00
#
_symmetry.space_group_name_H-M   'P 1'
#
loop_
_entity.id
_entity.type
_entity.pdbx_description
1 polymer ?
#
loop_
_entity_poly.entity_id
_entity_poly.type
_entity_poly.pdbx_seq_one_letter_code
_entity_poly.pdbx_strand_id
1 'polypeptide(L)'
;IDSSYITEHLVESSAGITYLVKWYVHSTVDDDTRDVKTKGLVVFRLDQEGNAFYTNDIGDVNIFISKNEPFCLSASSYHDLEPNTVFLVDSDEFGFINLSESANTSNVSASLSFKAPYLIPPQKLNHGLYLGN
;
A
#
# COMPACT_ATOMS: atom_id res chain seq x y z
N ILE A 1 6.52 2.19 -25.34
CA ILE A 1 5.16 1.57 -25.22
C ILE A 1 4.40 2.34 -24.16
N ASP A 2 3.14 2.66 -24.40
CA ASP A 2 2.25 3.31 -23.42
C ASP A 2 1.16 2.30 -23.04
N SER A 3 0.99 2.04 -21.75
CA SER A 3 0.04 1.06 -21.23
C SER A 3 -0.62 1.57 -19.96
N SER A 4 -1.94 1.37 -19.87
CA SER A 4 -2.70 1.56 -18.65
C SER A 4 -3.27 0.21 -18.21
N TYR A 5 -3.09 -0.13 -16.94
CA TYR A 5 -3.50 -1.41 -16.38
C TYR A 5 -3.87 -1.26 -14.91
N ILE A 6 -4.47 -2.31 -14.36
CA ILE A 6 -4.88 -2.38 -12.96
C ILE A 6 -4.04 -3.47 -12.30
N THR A 7 -3.50 -3.18 -11.13
CA THR A 7 -2.94 -4.22 -10.24
C THR A 7 -3.91 -4.47 -9.10
N GLU A 8 -4.05 -5.73 -8.71
CA GLU A 8 -4.99 -6.17 -7.67
C GLU A 8 -4.20 -6.75 -6.51
N HIS A 9 -4.45 -6.25 -5.31
CA HIS A 9 -3.73 -6.62 -4.10
C HIS A 9 -4.72 -7.03 -3.01
N LEU A 10 -4.62 -8.28 -2.56
CA LEU A 10 -5.42 -8.80 -1.47
C LEU A 10 -4.58 -8.74 -0.19
N VAL A 11 -5.11 -8.16 0.88
CA VAL A 11 -4.39 -7.99 2.15
C VAL A 11 -5.30 -8.19 3.35
N GLU A 12 -4.80 -8.86 4.39
CA GLU A 12 -5.53 -9.08 5.64
C GLU A 12 -4.94 -8.21 6.76
N SER A 13 -5.80 -7.53 7.52
CA SER A 13 -5.39 -6.80 8.72
C SER A 13 -5.22 -7.72 9.93
N SER A 14 -4.53 -7.25 10.97
CA SER A 14 -4.41 -7.97 12.24
C SER A 14 -5.75 -8.24 12.94
N ALA A 15 -6.82 -7.54 12.53
CA ALA A 15 -8.18 -7.76 13.00
C ALA A 15 -8.95 -8.83 12.20
N GLY A 16 -8.31 -9.49 11.23
CA GLY A 16 -8.93 -10.48 10.35
C GLY A 16 -9.88 -9.87 9.30
N ILE A 17 -9.74 -8.58 9.01
CA ILE A 17 -10.49 -7.92 7.93
C ILE A 17 -9.64 -7.98 6.66
N THR A 18 -10.21 -8.55 5.60
CA THR A 18 -9.56 -8.61 4.29
C THR A 18 -9.97 -7.42 3.43
N TYR A 19 -9.01 -6.85 2.72
CA TYR A 19 -9.20 -5.77 1.76
C TYR A 19 -8.67 -6.18 0.39
N LEU A 20 -9.39 -5.81 -0.66
CA LEU A 20 -8.94 -5.85 -2.04
C LEU A 20 -8.67 -4.43 -2.51
N VAL A 21 -7.42 -4.12 -2.83
CA VAL A 21 -7.03 -2.84 -3.42
C VAL A 21 -6.85 -3.01 -4.92
N LYS A 22 -7.56 -2.20 -5.69
CA LYS A 22 -7.32 -2.06 -7.13
C LYS A 22 -6.56 -0.77 -7.38
N TRP A 23 -5.34 -0.87 -7.86
CA TRP A 23 -4.46 0.25 -8.13
C TRP A 23 -4.36 0.48 -9.64
N TYR A 24 -4.84 1.64 -10.09
CA TYR A 24 -4.86 2.05 -11.50
C TYR A 24 -3.54 2.72 -11.84
N VAL A 25 -2.81 2.11 -12.77
CA VAL A 25 -1.44 2.51 -13.11
C VAL A 25 -1.37 2.84 -14.59
N HIS A 26 -0.66 3.91 -14.91
CA HIS A 26 -0.26 4.26 -16.26
C HIS A 26 1.25 4.18 -16.35
N SER A 27 1.76 3.47 -17.35
CA SER A 27 3.20 3.29 -17.53
C SER A 27 3.60 3.63 -18.95
N THR A 28 4.64 4.46 -19.05
CA THR A 28 5.28 4.83 -20.30
C THR A 28 6.70 4.29 -20.30
N VAL A 29 7.14 3.76 -21.44
CA VAL A 29 8.52 3.34 -21.66
C VAL A 29 9.14 4.22 -22.72
N ASP A 30 10.16 4.98 -22.34
CA ASP A 30 10.97 5.83 -23.21
C ASP A 30 12.46 5.55 -22.97
N ASP A 31 13.21 5.29 -24.04
CA ASP A 31 14.66 4.99 -24.03
C ASP A 31 15.13 4.09 -22.85
N ASP A 32 14.54 2.89 -22.75
CA ASP A 32 14.75 1.88 -21.68
C ASP A 32 14.37 2.31 -20.24
N THR A 33 13.85 3.53 -20.07
CA THR A 33 13.33 4.02 -18.80
C THR A 33 11.82 3.79 -18.74
N ARG A 34 11.40 3.03 -17.73
CA ARG A 34 9.98 2.90 -17.39
C ARG A 34 9.61 4.04 -16.44
N ASP A 35 8.53 4.74 -16.73
CA ASP A 35 7.88 5.69 -15.83
C ASP A 35 6.54 5.07 -15.41
N VAL A 36 6.22 5.14 -14.13
CA VAL A 36 5.02 4.58 -13.52
C VAL A 36 4.29 5.71 -12.82
N LYS A 37 3.03 5.93 -13.21
CA LYS A 37 2.17 6.95 -12.63
C LYS A 37 0.90 6.34 -12.09
N THR A 38 0.67 6.55 -10.80
CA THR A 38 -0.59 6.28 -10.13
C THR A 38 -1.67 7.18 -10.70
N LYS A 39 -2.71 6.57 -11.27
CA LYS A 39 -3.93 7.27 -11.72
C LYS A 39 -5.02 7.30 -10.65
N GLY A 40 -4.93 6.41 -9.67
CA GLY A 40 -5.81 6.34 -8.53
C GLY A 40 -5.84 4.93 -7.96
N LEU A 41 -6.58 4.75 -6.88
CA LEU A 41 -6.87 3.44 -6.32
C LEU A 41 -8.28 3.40 -5.77
N VAL A 42 -8.81 2.19 -5.65
CA VAL A 42 -10.05 1.92 -4.92
C VAL A 42 -9.81 0.76 -3.96
N VAL A 43 -10.44 0.83 -2.79
CA VAL A 43 -10.37 -0.21 -1.77
C VAL A 43 -11.75 -0.83 -1.59
N PHE A 44 -11.76 -2.16 -1.57
CA PHE A 44 -12.93 -2.94 -1.20
C PHE A 44 -12.63 -3.67 0.11
N ARG A 45 -13.59 -3.66 1.04
CA ARG A 45 -13.60 -4.54 2.20
C ARG A 45 -14.32 -5.83 1.81
N LEU A 46 -13.74 -6.98 2.15
CA LEU A 46 -14.36 -8.28 1.93
C LEU A 46 -15.10 -8.74 3.18
N ASP A 47 -16.24 -9.40 2.97
CA ASP A 47 -16.89 -10.19 4.02
C ASP A 47 -16.35 -11.63 4.07
N GLN A 48 -16.90 -12.44 4.97
CA GLN A 48 -16.49 -13.84 5.17
C GLN A 48 -16.83 -14.75 3.97
N GLU A 49 -17.75 -14.34 3.11
CA GLU A 49 -18.13 -15.07 1.90
C GLU A 49 -17.28 -14.65 0.69
N GLY A 50 -16.44 -13.62 0.83
CA GLY A 50 -15.61 -13.06 -0.23
C GLY A 50 -16.31 -11.98 -1.06
N ASN A 51 -17.48 -11.50 -0.63
CA ASN A 51 -18.15 -10.39 -1.31
C ASN A 51 -17.40 -9.09 -1.04
N ALA A 52 -17.15 -8.31 -2.09
CA ALA A 52 -16.37 -7.07 -2.04
C ALA A 52 -17.27 -5.83 -1.97
N PHE A 53 -17.12 -5.02 -0.93
CA PHE A 53 -17.83 -3.77 -0.72
C PHE A 53 -16.87 -2.59 -0.82
N TYR A 54 -17.16 -1.64 -1.70
CA TYR A 54 -16.37 -0.42 -1.81
C TYR A 54 -16.35 0.34 -0.47
N THR A 55 -15.17 0.86 -0.09
CA THR A 55 -15.03 1.71 1.09
C THR A 55 -14.01 2.84 0.86
N ASN A 56 -14.31 4.00 1.43
CA ASN A 56 -13.38 5.12 1.59
C ASN A 56 -12.88 5.26 3.04
N ASP A 57 -13.21 4.26 3.87
CA ASP A 57 -12.86 4.23 5.28
C ASP A 57 -12.44 2.80 5.66
N ILE A 58 -11.15 2.62 5.91
CA ILE A 58 -10.57 1.39 6.47
C ILE A 58 -10.26 1.54 7.96
N GLY A 59 -10.61 2.66 8.58
CA GLY A 59 -10.42 2.94 10.01
C GLY A 59 -8.95 3.14 10.40
N ASP A 60 -8.56 2.57 11.54
CA ASP A 60 -7.19 2.60 12.09
C ASP A 60 -6.21 1.69 11.33
N VAL A 61 -6.37 1.54 10.01
CA VAL A 61 -5.56 0.64 9.19
C VAL A 61 -4.77 1.42 8.16
N ASN A 62 -3.52 1.01 7.97
CA ASN A 62 -2.72 1.33 6.82
C ASN A 62 -2.48 0.11 5.96
N ILE A 63 -2.55 0.29 4.65
CA ILE A 63 -2.23 -0.75 3.67
C ILE A 63 -0.94 -0.36 2.97
N PHE A 64 0.02 -1.27 2.90
CA PHE A 64 1.30 -1.08 2.24
C PHE A 64 1.38 -1.98 1.02
N ILE A 65 1.58 -1.39 -0.15
CA ILE A 65 1.72 -2.08 -1.43
C ILE A 65 3.08 -1.75 -2.01
N SER A 66 3.86 -2.78 -2.35
CA SER A 66 5.12 -2.62 -3.07
C SER A 66 5.34 -3.80 -4.02
N LYS A 67 6.56 -4.02 -4.52
CA LYS A 67 6.86 -5.18 -5.37
C LYS A 67 6.91 -6.53 -4.64
N ASN A 68 6.53 -6.58 -3.36
CA ASN A 68 6.39 -7.79 -2.57
C ASN A 68 4.93 -7.99 -2.12
N GLU A 69 4.71 -8.98 -1.24
CA GLU A 69 3.39 -9.23 -0.65
C GLU A 69 2.90 -8.01 0.14
N PRO A 70 1.68 -7.51 -0.13
CA PRO A 70 1.13 -6.37 0.60
C PRO A 70 0.86 -6.74 2.06
N PHE A 71 0.91 -5.74 2.94
CA PHE A 71 0.63 -5.95 4.36
C PHE A 71 -0.12 -4.77 4.97
N CYS A 72 -0.75 -5.04 6.12
CA CYS A 72 -1.47 -4.04 6.90
C CYS A 72 -0.73 -3.73 8.20
N LEU A 73 -0.81 -2.48 8.65
CA LEU A 73 -0.48 -2.08 10.01
C LEU A 73 -1.66 -1.37 10.67
N SER A 74 -1.75 -1.46 11.99
CA SER A 74 -2.61 -0.58 12.77
C SER A 74 -1.91 0.78 12.89
N ALA A 75 -2.56 1.85 12.42
CA ALA A 75 -1.96 3.19 12.38
C ALA A 75 -1.61 3.65 13.80
N SER A 76 -2.51 3.44 14.77
CA SER A 76 -2.29 3.76 16.19
C SER A 76 -1.10 3.04 16.84
N SER A 77 -0.54 2.00 16.21
CA SER A 77 0.67 1.33 16.69
C SER A 77 1.97 2.09 16.34
N TYR A 78 1.91 3.13 15.51
CA TYR A 78 3.06 3.89 15.02
C TYR A 78 2.77 5.40 15.02
N HIS A 79 3.62 6.20 15.65
CA HIS A 79 3.38 7.65 15.80
C HIS A 79 3.29 8.44 14.48
N ASP A 80 3.94 7.96 13.42
CA ASP A 80 4.07 8.68 12.15
C ASP A 80 3.13 8.16 11.05
N LEU A 81 2.20 7.26 11.40
CA LEU A 81 1.25 6.71 10.44
C LEU A 81 -0.12 7.38 10.57
N GLU A 82 -0.55 8.01 9.49
CA GLU A 82 -1.92 8.54 9.38
C GLU A 82 -2.89 7.39 9.10
N PRO A 83 -3.97 7.22 9.89
CA PRO A 83 -4.98 6.18 9.64
C PRO A 83 -5.67 6.37 8.28
N ASN A 84 -6.42 5.35 7.86
CA ASN A 84 -7.19 5.37 6.62
C ASN A 84 -6.37 5.66 5.34
N THR A 85 -5.12 5.19 5.30
CA THR A 85 -4.15 5.56 4.26
C THR A 85 -3.50 4.34 3.61
N VAL A 86 -3.39 4.36 2.27
CA VAL A 86 -2.69 3.35 1.47
C VAL A 86 -1.34 3.92 1.02
N PHE A 87 -0.26 3.23 1.33
CA PHE A 87 1.11 3.53 0.91
C PHE A 87 1.49 2.66 -0.30
N LEU A 88 2.11 3.29 -1.31
CA LEU A 88 2.44 2.69 -2.59
C LEU A 88 3.94 2.90 -2.88
N VAL A 89 4.64 1.84 -3.27
CA VAL A 89 6.01 1.89 -3.80
C VAL A 89 6.09 1.08 -5.09
N ASP A 90 6.52 1.71 -6.19
CA ASP A 90 7.07 1.02 -7.36
C ASP A 90 8.53 1.47 -7.56
N SER A 91 9.11 1.13 -8.70
CA SER A 91 10.50 1.40 -9.06
C SER A 91 10.73 2.89 -9.25
N ASP A 92 9.72 3.64 -9.70
CA ASP A 92 9.89 5.03 -10.11
C ASP A 92 8.89 5.96 -9.38
N GLU A 93 8.11 5.40 -8.46
CA GLU A 93 7.03 6.11 -7.78
C GLU A 93 6.91 5.68 -6.32
N PHE A 94 6.80 6.65 -5.42
CA PHE A 94 6.39 6.43 -4.04
C PHE A 94 5.33 7.44 -3.66
N GLY A 95 4.32 7.00 -2.93
CA GLY A 95 3.35 7.91 -2.38
C GLY A 95 2.37 7.26 -1.44
N PHE A 96 1.41 8.07 -1.03
CA PHE A 96 0.31 7.61 -0.21
C PHE A 96 -0.99 8.30 -0.62
N ILE A 97 -2.10 7.61 -0.36
CA ILE A 97 -3.46 8.09 -0.61
C ILE A 97 -4.27 7.86 0.66
N ASN A 98 -4.70 8.95 1.30
CA ASN A 98 -5.71 8.90 2.34
C ASN A 98 -7.09 8.72 1.68
N LEU A 99 -7.84 7.70 2.10
CA LEU A 99 -9.12 7.35 1.45
C LEU A 99 -10.26 8.34 1.77
N SER A 100 -10.12 9.13 2.84
CA SER A 100 -11.07 10.20 3.16
C SER A 100 -10.88 11.44 2.29
N GLU A 101 -9.72 11.61 1.69
CA GLU A 101 -9.45 12.72 0.79
C GLU A 101 -10.06 12.46 -0.58
N SER A 102 -10.82 13.44 -1.10
CA SER A 102 -11.49 13.35 -2.40
C SER A 102 -10.46 13.27 -3.55
N ALA A 103 -10.04 12.05 -3.89
CA ALA A 103 -9.42 11.57 -5.15
C ALA A 103 -8.34 12.42 -5.86
N ASN A 104 -7.88 13.54 -5.31
CA ASN A 104 -7.07 14.54 -6.01
C ASN A 104 -5.85 15.04 -5.21
N THR A 105 -5.64 14.55 -3.99
CA THR A 105 -4.46 14.83 -3.15
C THR A 105 -3.67 13.55 -2.92
N SER A 106 -3.38 12.81 -3.99
CA SER A 106 -2.31 11.84 -3.97
C SER A 106 -0.99 12.58 -3.75
N ASN A 107 -0.41 12.47 -2.55
CA ASN A 107 0.97 12.86 -2.31
C ASN A 107 1.88 11.78 -2.88
N VAL A 108 1.87 11.69 -4.21
CA VAL A 108 2.65 10.73 -4.98
C VAL A 108 3.79 11.48 -5.63
N SER A 109 5.00 11.20 -5.15
CA SER A 109 6.21 11.81 -5.63
C SER A 109 6.84 10.86 -6.65
N ALA A 110 7.16 11.40 -7.84
CA ALA A 110 8.08 10.74 -8.75
C ALA A 110 9.44 10.68 -8.04
N SER A 111 9.91 9.47 -7.75
CA SER A 111 11.20 9.28 -7.11
C SER A 111 12.22 8.84 -8.16
N LEU A 112 13.46 9.30 -7.98
CA LEU A 112 14.58 8.75 -8.74
C LEU A 112 14.63 7.24 -8.49
N SER A 113 14.58 6.45 -9.57
CA SER A 113 14.59 4.98 -9.62
C SER A 113 15.02 4.31 -8.30
N PHE A 114 14.04 3.79 -7.55
CA PHE A 114 14.23 2.95 -6.39
C PHE A 114 14.85 1.61 -6.81
N LYS A 115 16.12 1.41 -6.45
CA LYS A 115 16.79 0.11 -6.62
C LYS A 115 16.18 -1.00 -5.75
N ALA A 116 15.41 -0.64 -4.72
CA ALA A 116 14.77 -1.58 -3.79
C ALA A 116 13.32 -1.14 -3.50
N PRO A 117 12.38 -1.35 -4.44
CA PRO A 117 10.98 -0.97 -4.29
C PRO A 117 10.19 -1.98 -3.44
N TYR A 118 10.72 -2.30 -2.26
CA TYR A 118 10.19 -3.34 -1.36
C TYR A 118 9.97 -2.76 0.03
N LEU A 119 8.74 -2.89 0.53
CA LEU A 119 8.37 -2.53 1.90
C LEU A 119 8.39 -3.78 2.78
N ILE A 120 9.23 -3.81 3.80
CA ILE A 120 9.35 -4.98 4.68
C ILE A 120 8.47 -4.75 5.91
N PRO A 121 7.53 -5.65 6.24
CA PRO A 121 6.70 -5.50 7.43
C PRO A 121 7.58 -5.48 8.69
N PRO A 122 7.18 -4.74 9.75
CA PRO A 122 7.88 -4.70 11.02
C PRO A 122 8.15 -6.11 11.56
N GLN A 123 9.42 -6.38 11.87
CA GLN A 123 9.85 -7.68 12.37
C GLN A 123 9.80 -7.68 13.89
N LYS A 124 9.24 -8.74 14.49
CA LYS A 124 9.31 -8.93 15.95
C LYS A 124 10.78 -9.15 16.34
N LEU A 125 11.36 -8.20 17.06
CA LEU A 125 12.65 -8.39 17.70
C LEU A 125 12.44 -9.27 18.93
N ASN A 126 12.83 -10.54 18.84
CA ASN A 126 12.96 -11.37 20.02
C ASN A 126 14.15 -10.85 20.83
N HIS A 127 13.90 -10.00 21.82
CA HIS A 127 14.88 -9.74 22.87
C HIS A 127 15.12 -11.05 23.59
N GLY A 128 16.19 -11.75 23.21
CA GLY A 128 16.60 -13.00 23.84
C GLY A 128 16.67 -12.84 25.35
N LEU A 129 16.08 -13.79 26.05
CA LEU A 129 16.18 -14.00 27.48
C LEU A 129 17.64 -13.91 27.93
N TYR A 130 18.06 -12.76 28.44
CA TYR A 130 19.17 -12.64 29.38
C TYR A 130 18.59 -12.29 30.75
N LEU A 131 17.86 -13.26 31.33
CA LEU A 131 17.90 -13.42 32.78
C LEU A 131 19.09 -14.34 33.04
N GLY A 132 20.27 -13.72 33.17
CA GLY A 132 21.41 -14.37 33.80
C GLY A 132 21.16 -14.47 35.30
N ASN A 133 21.46 -15.65 35.83
CA ASN A 133 21.36 -16.07 37.23
C ASN A 133 21.85 -15.06 38.26
#